data_AF-A0A6J6GT03-F1
#
_entry.id   AF-A0A6J6GT03-F1
#
_cell.length_a   1.000
_cell.length_b   1.000
_cell.length_c   1.000
_cell.angle_alpha   90.00
_cell.angle_beta   90.00
_cell.angle_gamma   90.00
#
_symmetry.space_group_name_H-M   'P 1'
#
loop_
_entity.id
_entity.type
_entity.pdbx_description
1 polymer ?
#
loop_
_entity_poly.entity_id
_entity_poly.type
_entity_poly.pdbx_seq_one_letter_code
_entity_poly.pdbx_strand_id
1 'polypeptide(L)'
;MAETPTFFLVATVTYVALGYRSSPTLRKSIALGCLAGVAALTRPELLVLAVLLCALAIALWRQQRMQNIEVAKHLGSIMIAVLLVVAPWIVWNQSRFTDSVYLSTNDGLTFAGANCDRTYYDDIGSWDIWCAYETQVPEGADASQASSLMRRDGLQYLKDHLGRYPVVAIARIVRVLSIGYIGSNNDAAAAEGRPPWVSMLGVIQFWLLGLGAMFGYRRVQQRIDRLILIVMLPVILLVAMVANAYVRFRLPAEVGLIVLASLGFIHIVGLRRRREVSSASE
;
A
#
# COMPACT_ATOMS: atom_id res chain seq x y z
N MET A 1 -14.17 6.92 3.83
CA MET A 1 -13.35 6.25 2.80
C MET A 1 -11.97 6.90 2.79
N ALA A 2 -10.93 6.14 3.14
CA ALA A 2 -9.54 6.63 3.24
C ALA A 2 -8.80 6.60 1.89
N GLU A 3 -9.44 6.09 0.85
CA GLU A 3 -8.86 5.84 -0.48
C GLU A 3 -8.43 7.12 -1.19
N THR A 4 -9.29 8.14 -1.25
CA THR A 4 -9.01 9.43 -1.89
C THR A 4 -7.79 10.15 -1.29
N PRO A 5 -7.71 10.36 0.05
CA PRO A 5 -6.53 10.98 0.64
C PRO A 5 -5.29 10.09 0.51
N THR A 6 -5.43 8.76 0.59
CA THR A 6 -4.30 7.82 0.37
C THR A 6 -3.67 8.04 -0.99
N PHE A 7 -4.47 8.07 -2.06
CA PHE A 7 -3.95 8.22 -3.42
C PHE A 7 -3.19 9.54 -3.59
N PHE A 8 -3.76 10.64 -3.10
CA PHE A 8 -3.14 11.97 -3.14
C PHE A 8 -1.83 12.03 -2.35
N LEU A 9 -1.82 11.47 -1.13
CA LEU A 9 -0.64 11.47 -0.26
C LEU A 9 0.49 10.63 -0.87
N VAL A 10 0.19 9.43 -1.37
CA VAL A 10 1.20 8.56 -1.99
C VAL A 10 1.76 9.19 -3.28
N ALA A 11 0.91 9.86 -4.08
CA ALA A 11 1.36 10.65 -5.24
C ALA A 11 2.29 11.79 -4.83
N THR A 12 1.93 12.54 -3.78
CA THR A 12 2.73 13.65 -3.27
C THR A 12 4.06 13.16 -2.68
N VAL A 13 4.06 12.07 -1.90
CA VAL A 13 5.28 11.43 -1.39
C VAL A 13 6.18 11.00 -2.53
N THR A 14 5.62 10.35 -3.57
CA THR A 14 6.37 9.90 -4.75
C THR A 14 7.03 11.08 -5.46
N TYR A 15 6.28 12.15 -5.70
CA TYR A 15 6.80 13.37 -6.32
C TYR A 15 7.92 14.02 -5.50
N VAL A 16 7.70 14.20 -4.19
CA VAL A 16 8.71 14.79 -3.30
C VAL A 16 9.93 13.87 -3.16
N ALA A 17 9.76 12.54 -3.19
CA ALA A 17 10.85 11.58 -3.13
C ALA A 17 11.74 11.64 -4.38
N LEU A 18 11.15 11.75 -5.58
CA LEU A 18 11.89 12.00 -6.81
C LEU A 18 12.64 13.34 -6.75
N GLY A 19 12.00 14.38 -6.22
CA GLY A 19 12.64 15.68 -5.99
C GLY A 19 13.79 15.61 -4.96
N TYR A 20 13.62 14.86 -3.88
CA TYR A 20 14.63 14.64 -2.84
C TYR A 20 15.83 13.88 -3.38
N ARG A 21 15.59 12.87 -4.22
CA ARG A 21 16.64 12.15 -4.93
C ARG A 21 17.51 13.06 -5.80
N SER A 22 16.92 14.06 -6.45
CA SER A 22 17.64 14.97 -7.36
C SER A 22 18.44 16.04 -6.62
N SER A 23 17.89 16.55 -5.51
CA SER A 23 18.59 17.48 -4.62
C SER A 23 18.17 17.23 -3.17
N PRO A 24 18.96 16.46 -2.41
CA PRO A 24 18.61 16.09 -1.04
C PRO A 24 18.79 17.30 -0.13
N THR A 25 17.68 17.80 0.41
CA THR A 25 17.67 18.92 1.37
C THR A 25 16.89 18.53 2.62
N LEU A 26 17.26 19.08 3.77
CA LEU A 26 16.60 18.78 5.04
C LEU A 26 15.10 19.13 5.00
N ARG A 27 14.74 20.22 4.32
CA ARG A 27 13.34 20.63 4.10
C ARG A 27 12.52 19.53 3.40
N LYS A 28 13.08 18.89 2.38
CA LYS A 28 12.41 17.78 1.69
C LYS A 28 12.30 16.55 2.58
N SER A 29 13.31 16.27 3.41
CA SER A 29 13.27 15.16 4.37
C SER A 29 12.20 15.35 5.44
N ILE A 30 12.08 16.56 5.99
CA ILE A 30 10.99 16.92 6.91
C ILE A 30 9.64 16.79 6.20
N ALA A 31 9.50 17.32 4.97
CA ALA A 31 8.27 17.21 4.19
C ALA A 31 7.87 15.74 3.94
N LEU A 32 8.84 14.88 3.56
CA LEU A 32 8.63 13.45 3.36
C LEU A 32 8.19 12.76 4.66
N GLY A 33 8.80 13.09 5.80
CA GLY A 33 8.39 12.56 7.10
C GLY A 33 6.98 13.00 7.49
N CYS A 34 6.64 14.29 7.32
CA CYS A 34 5.29 14.78 7.58
C CYS A 34 4.26 14.07 6.70
N LEU A 35 4.52 13.96 5.39
CA LEU A 35 3.62 13.29 4.44
C LEU A 35 3.44 11.80 4.77
N ALA A 36 4.51 11.10 5.16
CA ALA A 36 4.43 9.72 5.60
C ALA A 36 3.65 9.57 6.91
N GLY A 37 3.79 10.50 7.86
CA GLY A 37 2.99 10.54 9.08
C GLY A 37 1.51 10.75 8.80
N VAL A 38 1.15 11.71 7.93
CA VAL A 38 -0.25 11.93 7.53
C VAL A 38 -0.79 10.72 6.78
N ALA A 39 0.00 10.10 5.90
CA ALA A 39 -0.38 8.87 5.23
C ALA A 39 -0.66 7.73 6.23
N ALA A 40 0.18 7.57 7.25
CA ALA A 40 -0.02 6.57 8.31
C ALA A 40 -1.31 6.81 9.12
N LEU A 41 -1.70 8.07 9.34
CA LEU A 41 -2.97 8.41 9.99
C LEU A 41 -4.19 8.06 9.12
N THR A 42 -4.05 8.04 7.79
CA THR A 42 -5.14 7.58 6.89
C THR A 42 -5.23 6.05 6.83
N ARG A 43 -4.06 5.38 6.79
CA ARG A 43 -3.92 3.93 6.65
C ARG A 43 -2.65 3.48 7.39
N PRO A 44 -2.76 2.70 8.49
CA PRO A 44 -1.61 2.36 9.32
C PRO A 44 -0.46 1.65 8.59
N GLU A 45 -0.76 0.84 7.57
CA GLU A 45 0.23 0.15 6.76
C GLU A 45 1.14 1.10 5.97
N LEU A 46 0.69 2.34 5.71
CA LEU A 46 1.50 3.35 5.03
C LEU A 46 2.61 3.92 5.91
N LEU A 47 2.65 3.57 7.21
CA LEU A 47 3.81 3.84 8.06
C LEU A 47 5.10 3.21 7.49
N VAL A 48 4.98 2.16 6.67
CA VAL A 48 6.10 1.57 5.92
C VAL A 48 6.82 2.60 5.03
N LEU A 49 6.13 3.67 4.59
CA LEU A 49 6.75 4.76 3.85
C LEU A 49 7.90 5.39 4.63
N ALA A 50 7.79 5.53 5.96
CA ALA A 50 8.89 6.06 6.77
C ALA A 50 10.16 5.20 6.63
N VAL A 51 10.00 3.88 6.67
CA VAL A 51 11.11 2.91 6.48
C VAL A 51 11.68 3.00 5.06
N LEU A 52 10.81 3.06 4.04
CA LEU A 52 11.24 3.17 2.64
C LEU A 52 11.98 4.48 2.36
N LEU A 53 11.54 5.58 2.96
CA LEU A 53 12.17 6.90 2.82
C LEU A 53 13.52 6.96 3.55
N CYS A 54 13.64 6.34 4.71
CA CYS A 54 14.92 6.13 5.38
C CYS A 54 15.87 5.27 4.52
N ALA A 55 15.36 4.18 3.93
CA ALA A 55 16.14 3.35 3.01
C ALA A 55 16.57 4.13 1.76
N LEU A 56 15.74 5.02 1.24
CA LEU A 56 16.09 5.93 0.14
C LEU A 56 17.21 6.88 0.55
N ALA A 57 17.14 7.51 1.73
CA ALA A 57 18.20 8.39 2.23
C ALA A 57 19.55 7.64 2.38
N ILE A 58 19.52 6.41 2.88
CA ILE A 58 20.71 5.53 3.00
C ILE A 58 21.24 5.13 1.61
N ALA A 59 20.36 4.84 0.66
CA ALA A 59 20.78 4.49 -0.71
C ALA A 59 21.46 5.67 -1.42
N LEU A 60 20.93 6.89 -1.25
CA LEU A 60 21.51 8.11 -1.80
C LEU A 60 22.85 8.45 -1.16
N TRP A 61 22.97 8.25 0.16
CA TRP A 61 24.25 8.37 0.87
C TRP A 61 25.36 7.53 0.22
N ARG A 62 25.07 6.24 -0.03
CA ARG A 62 26.05 5.32 -0.63
C ARG A 62 26.47 5.75 -2.04
N GLN A 63 25.57 6.36 -2.81
CA GLN A 63 25.88 6.83 -4.16
C GLN A 63 26.63 8.17 -4.18
N GLN A 64 26.26 9.10 -3.31
CA GLN A 64 26.81 10.47 -3.32
C GLN A 64 27.99 10.68 -2.36
N ARG A 65 28.42 9.65 -1.63
CA ARG A 65 29.52 9.71 -0.65
C ARG A 65 29.34 10.83 0.40
N MET A 66 28.11 11.05 0.83
CA MET A 66 27.80 12.04 1.88
C MET A 66 28.46 11.66 3.21
N GLN A 67 28.79 12.65 4.05
CA GLN A 67 29.29 12.39 5.39
C GLN A 67 28.21 11.73 6.26
N ASN A 68 28.60 10.82 7.16
CA ASN A 68 27.67 10.08 8.02
C ASN A 68 26.74 11.01 8.83
N ILE A 69 27.24 12.18 9.24
CA ILE A 69 26.47 13.16 10.02
C ILE A 69 25.30 13.75 9.21
N GLU A 70 25.48 13.98 7.91
CA GLU A 70 24.41 14.50 7.05
C GLU A 70 23.30 13.47 6.85
N VAL A 71 23.67 12.20 6.72
CA VAL A 71 22.70 11.09 6.64
C VAL A 71 21.90 10.99 7.93
N ALA A 72 22.57 11.07 9.08
CA ALA A 72 21.92 11.05 10.39
C ALA A 72 20.91 12.20 10.54
N LYS A 73 21.23 13.41 10.04
CA LYS A 73 20.29 14.54 10.00
C LYS A 73 19.06 14.22 9.15
N HIS A 74 19.24 13.66 7.96
CA HIS A 74 18.11 13.28 7.09
C HIS A 74 17.23 12.21 7.74
N LEU A 75 17.82 11.12 8.24
CA LEU A 75 17.10 10.04 8.92
C LEU A 75 16.36 10.56 10.17
N GLY A 76 17.07 11.30 11.02
CA GLY A 76 16.49 11.93 12.20
C GLY A 76 15.32 12.85 11.83
N SER A 77 15.47 13.68 10.80
CA SER A 77 14.40 14.60 10.37
C SER A 77 13.16 13.88 9.84
N ILE A 78 13.32 12.79 9.08
CA ILE A 78 12.18 11.98 8.60
C ILE A 78 11.46 11.36 9.79
N MET A 79 12.20 10.69 10.68
CA MET A 79 11.61 9.99 11.82
C MET A 79 10.96 10.93 12.83
N ILE A 80 11.62 12.04 13.17
CA ILE A 80 11.05 13.06 14.07
C ILE A 80 9.79 13.66 13.45
N ALA A 81 9.79 13.99 12.16
CA ALA A 81 8.62 14.54 11.50
C ALA A 81 7.43 13.54 11.48
N VAL A 82 7.68 12.25 11.18
CA VAL A 82 6.64 11.21 11.28
C VAL A 82 6.08 11.13 12.70
N LEU A 83 6.96 11.06 13.69
CA LEU A 83 6.57 10.96 15.10
C LEU A 83 5.75 12.17 15.54
N LEU A 84 6.17 13.40 15.21
CA LEU A 84 5.44 14.62 15.56
C LEU A 84 4.03 14.68 14.95
N VAL A 85 3.86 14.15 13.73
CA VAL A 85 2.54 14.11 13.08
C VAL A 85 1.63 13.06 13.71
N VAL A 86 2.16 11.88 14.04
CA VAL A 86 1.36 10.76 14.53
C VAL A 86 1.14 10.81 16.05
N ALA A 87 2.06 11.41 16.80
CA ALA A 87 2.05 11.44 18.26
C ALA A 87 0.76 12.00 18.88
N PRO A 88 0.15 13.11 18.40
CA PRO A 88 -1.08 13.62 19.00
C PRO A 88 -2.21 12.60 18.99
N TRP A 89 -2.34 11.83 17.90
CA TRP A 89 -3.34 10.77 17.78
C TRP A 89 -3.01 9.56 18.66
N ILE A 90 -1.74 9.14 18.72
CA ILE A 90 -1.31 8.06 19.63
C ILE A 90 -1.62 8.43 21.06
N VAL A 91 -1.19 9.61 21.52
CA VAL A 91 -1.39 10.06 22.91
C VAL A 91 -2.89 10.12 23.24
N TRP A 92 -3.71 10.59 22.31
CA TRP A 92 -5.16 10.59 22.46
C TRP A 92 -5.76 9.19 22.60
N ASN A 93 -5.27 8.22 21.82
CA ASN A 93 -5.74 6.84 21.93
C ASN A 93 -5.30 6.19 23.24
N GLN A 94 -4.06 6.43 23.68
CA GLN A 94 -3.53 5.86 24.92
C GLN A 94 -4.27 6.38 26.17
N SER A 95 -4.87 7.57 26.12
CA SER A 95 -5.64 8.10 27.26
C SER A 95 -7.09 7.62 27.30
N ARG A 96 -7.59 6.95 26.25
CA ARG A 96 -9.01 6.61 26.10
C ARG A 96 -9.30 5.12 26.11
N PHE A 97 -8.42 4.31 25.54
CA PHE A 97 -8.63 2.87 25.42
C PHE A 97 -8.03 2.11 26.60
N THR A 98 -8.68 1.02 26.98
CA THR A 98 -8.20 0.14 28.05
C THR A 98 -6.92 -0.58 27.64
N ASP A 99 -6.88 -1.13 26.41
CA ASP A 99 -5.67 -1.72 25.84
C ASP A 99 -4.91 -0.69 24.97
N SER A 100 -3.61 -0.88 24.81
CA SER A 100 -2.77 0.03 24.02
C SER A 100 -3.17 0.04 22.54
N VAL A 101 -3.65 1.18 22.06
CA VAL A 101 -3.96 1.45 20.65
C VAL A 101 -3.06 2.56 20.12
N TYR A 102 -2.21 2.26 19.15
CA TYR A 102 -1.35 3.27 18.53
C TYR A 102 -2.11 4.07 17.46
N LEU A 103 -2.49 3.42 16.36
CA LEU A 103 -3.14 4.07 15.23
C LEU A 103 -4.62 3.74 15.10
N SER A 104 -4.97 2.45 15.22
CA SER A 104 -6.33 1.97 14.96
C SER A 104 -6.56 0.63 15.63
N THR A 105 -7.81 0.31 15.89
CA THR A 105 -8.32 -0.99 16.34
C THR A 105 -8.78 -1.89 15.17
N ASN A 106 -8.60 -1.46 13.92
CA ASN A 106 -9.05 -2.22 12.74
C ASN A 106 -8.23 -3.49 12.48
N ASP A 107 -7.06 -3.63 13.09
CA ASP A 107 -6.20 -4.79 12.93
C ASP A 107 -6.87 -6.07 13.44
N GLY A 108 -7.58 -6.03 14.57
CA GLY A 108 -8.32 -7.18 15.08
C GLY A 108 -9.37 -7.69 14.11
N LEU A 109 -10.25 -6.80 13.65
CA LEU A 109 -11.27 -7.12 12.65
C LEU A 109 -10.64 -7.65 11.35
N THR A 110 -9.50 -7.08 10.95
CA THR A 110 -8.75 -7.51 9.77
C THR A 110 -8.27 -8.95 9.92
N PHE A 111 -7.60 -9.28 11.03
CA PHE A 111 -7.07 -10.62 11.26
C PHE A 111 -8.17 -11.67 11.44
N ALA A 112 -9.21 -11.38 12.22
CA ALA A 112 -10.32 -12.33 12.41
C ALA A 112 -11.07 -12.59 11.10
N GLY A 113 -11.42 -11.53 10.37
CA GLY A 113 -12.15 -11.69 9.11
C GLY A 113 -11.33 -12.32 7.98
N ALA A 114 -9.99 -12.25 8.06
CA ALA A 114 -9.10 -12.84 7.06
C ALA A 114 -8.76 -14.32 7.33
N ASN A 115 -8.93 -14.79 8.57
CA ASN A 115 -8.41 -16.10 9.00
C ASN A 115 -9.52 -16.92 9.67
N CYS A 116 -10.30 -17.59 8.82
CA CYS A 116 -11.38 -18.50 9.17
C CYS A 116 -11.58 -19.53 8.05
N ASP A 117 -12.38 -20.57 8.27
CA ASP A 117 -12.59 -21.65 7.29
C ASP A 117 -13.08 -21.12 5.94
N ARG A 118 -14.02 -20.17 5.96
CA ARG A 118 -14.58 -19.59 4.74
C ARG A 118 -13.52 -18.89 3.87
N THR A 119 -12.53 -18.25 4.49
CA THR A 119 -11.46 -17.55 3.75
C THR A 119 -10.25 -18.45 3.46
N TYR A 120 -10.19 -19.67 3.98
CA TYR A 120 -9.10 -20.63 3.75
C TYR A 120 -9.49 -21.77 2.80
N TYR A 121 -10.78 -22.12 2.74
CA TYR A 121 -11.27 -23.28 2.00
C TYR A 121 -12.35 -22.93 0.98
N ASP A 122 -13.33 -22.10 1.32
CA ASP A 122 -14.44 -21.79 0.42
C ASP A 122 -14.07 -20.70 -0.58
N ASP A 123 -13.85 -19.49 -0.06
CA ASP A 123 -13.51 -18.29 -0.83
C ASP A 123 -12.03 -17.90 -0.61
N ILE A 124 -11.13 -18.80 -0.98
CA ILE A 124 -9.71 -18.84 -0.56
C ILE A 124 -8.96 -17.51 -0.73
N GLY A 125 -8.58 -16.86 0.36
CA GLY A 125 -7.84 -15.60 0.35
C GLY A 125 -8.71 -14.35 0.25
N SER A 126 -10.03 -14.47 0.44
CA SER A 126 -10.91 -13.32 0.66
C SER A 126 -10.86 -12.83 2.11
N TRP A 127 -11.81 -11.97 2.47
CA TRP A 127 -12.02 -11.48 3.82
C TRP A 127 -13.52 -11.43 4.08
N ASP A 128 -13.97 -11.93 5.23
CA ASP A 128 -15.38 -11.97 5.58
C ASP A 128 -15.64 -11.32 6.94
N ILE A 129 -16.59 -10.38 6.96
CA ILE A 129 -17.01 -9.70 8.18
C ILE A 129 -17.65 -10.66 9.18
N TRP A 130 -18.36 -11.68 8.70
CA TRP A 130 -19.05 -12.64 9.56
C TRP A 130 -18.06 -13.48 10.37
N CYS A 131 -16.90 -13.81 9.80
CA CYS A 131 -15.82 -14.46 10.54
C CYS A 131 -15.31 -13.61 11.70
N ALA A 132 -15.27 -12.29 11.54
CA ALA A 132 -14.87 -11.41 12.64
C ALA A 132 -15.93 -11.34 13.75
N TYR A 133 -17.22 -11.50 13.42
CA TYR A 133 -18.32 -11.51 14.38
C TYR A 133 -18.52 -12.85 15.10
N GLU A 134 -17.82 -13.91 14.71
CA GLU A 134 -17.76 -15.16 15.47
C GLU A 134 -16.94 -15.02 16.77
N THR A 135 -15.99 -14.08 16.81
CA THR A 135 -15.26 -13.75 18.03
C THR A 135 -16.22 -13.25 19.11
N GLN A 136 -16.24 -13.95 20.24
CA GLN A 136 -17.05 -13.56 21.40
C GLN A 136 -16.43 -12.34 22.10
N VAL A 137 -17.04 -11.18 21.91
CA VAL A 137 -16.66 -9.94 22.60
C VAL A 137 -17.61 -9.72 23.77
N PRO A 138 -17.11 -9.61 25.02
CA PRO A 138 -17.94 -9.36 26.19
C PRO A 138 -18.74 -8.06 26.09
N GLU A 139 -19.96 -8.06 26.63
CA GLU A 139 -20.77 -6.85 26.73
C GLU A 139 -20.05 -5.80 27.60
N GLY A 140 -19.92 -4.58 27.10
CA GLY A 140 -19.17 -3.51 27.77
C GLY A 140 -17.68 -3.44 27.44
N ALA A 141 -17.15 -4.38 26.65
CA ALA A 141 -15.77 -4.28 26.15
C ALA A 141 -15.62 -3.06 25.22
N ASP A 142 -14.55 -2.30 25.41
CA ASP A 142 -14.24 -1.20 24.50
C ASP A 142 -13.67 -1.70 23.17
N ALA A 143 -13.52 -0.81 22.19
CA ALA A 143 -13.03 -1.17 20.86
C ALA A 143 -11.59 -1.73 20.85
N SER A 144 -10.76 -1.38 21.85
CA SER A 144 -9.40 -1.90 21.97
C SER A 144 -9.40 -3.35 22.42
N GLN A 145 -10.23 -3.70 23.39
CA GLN A 145 -10.41 -5.06 23.87
C GLN A 145 -11.05 -5.95 22.79
N ALA A 146 -12.08 -5.44 22.10
CA ALA A 146 -12.70 -6.15 20.98
C ALA A 146 -11.67 -6.46 19.88
N SER A 147 -10.84 -5.48 19.50
CA SER A 147 -9.75 -5.70 18.54
C SER A 147 -8.73 -6.70 19.06
N SER A 148 -8.33 -6.62 20.33
CA SER A 148 -7.38 -7.53 20.94
C SER A 148 -7.83 -8.99 20.87
N LEU A 149 -9.11 -9.25 21.18
CA LEU A 149 -9.73 -10.58 21.08
C LEU A 149 -9.80 -11.06 19.63
N MET A 150 -10.33 -10.24 18.71
CA MET A 150 -10.43 -10.60 17.29
C MET A 150 -9.05 -10.87 16.68
N ARG A 151 -8.06 -10.04 17.02
CA ARG A 151 -6.67 -10.23 16.56
C ARG A 151 -6.12 -11.55 17.06
N ARG A 152 -6.36 -11.88 18.33
CA ARG A 152 -5.92 -13.13 18.93
C ARG A 152 -6.54 -14.33 18.22
N ASP A 153 -7.85 -14.31 17.99
CA ASP A 153 -8.56 -15.40 17.33
C ASP A 153 -8.07 -15.61 15.89
N GLY A 154 -7.99 -14.54 15.09
CA GLY A 154 -7.51 -14.63 13.72
C GLY A 154 -6.05 -15.08 13.61
N LEU A 155 -5.18 -14.62 14.50
CA LEU A 155 -3.78 -15.07 14.54
C LEU A 155 -3.65 -16.50 15.05
N GLN A 156 -4.51 -16.94 15.97
CA GLN A 156 -4.54 -18.33 16.44
C GLN A 156 -4.97 -19.26 15.30
N TYR A 157 -6.04 -18.91 14.58
CA TYR A 157 -6.49 -19.66 13.41
C TYR A 157 -5.38 -19.79 12.36
N LEU A 158 -4.68 -18.68 12.04
CA LEU A 158 -3.52 -18.70 11.14
C LEU A 158 -2.43 -19.67 11.61
N LYS A 159 -2.10 -19.66 12.91
CA LYS A 159 -1.09 -20.56 13.50
C LYS A 159 -1.49 -22.02 13.39
N ASP A 160 -2.76 -22.32 13.63
CA ASP A 160 -3.29 -23.69 13.56
C ASP A 160 -3.38 -24.19 12.10
N HIS A 161 -3.31 -23.28 11.12
CA HIS A 161 -3.43 -23.57 9.68
C HIS A 161 -2.21 -23.16 8.84
N LEU A 162 -1.01 -23.10 9.45
CA LEU A 162 0.22 -22.70 8.74
C LEU A 162 0.52 -23.55 7.51
N GLY A 163 0.11 -24.83 7.49
CA GLY A 163 0.27 -25.70 6.31
C GLY A 163 -0.58 -25.28 5.10
N ARG A 164 -1.75 -24.67 5.35
CA ARG A 164 -2.66 -24.18 4.31
C ARG A 164 -2.34 -22.75 3.86
N TYR A 165 -1.75 -21.95 4.76
CA TYR A 165 -1.50 -20.53 4.54
C TYR A 165 -0.74 -20.18 3.25
N PRO A 166 0.28 -20.94 2.76
CA PRO A 166 0.95 -20.62 1.50
C PRO A 166 -0.01 -20.53 0.31
N VAL A 167 -1.00 -21.42 0.24
CA VAL A 167 -2.03 -21.40 -0.81
C VAL A 167 -2.92 -20.17 -0.65
N VAL A 168 -3.29 -19.82 0.58
CA VAL A 168 -4.10 -18.63 0.90
C VAL A 168 -3.35 -17.35 0.54
N ALA A 169 -2.07 -17.25 0.89
CA ALA A 169 -1.21 -16.11 0.57
C ALA A 169 -1.08 -15.89 -0.94
N ILE A 170 -0.90 -16.96 -1.71
CA ILE A 170 -0.89 -16.90 -3.18
C ILE A 170 -2.25 -16.46 -3.71
N ALA A 171 -3.35 -17.00 -3.18
CA ALA A 171 -4.69 -16.61 -3.60
C ALA A 171 -4.97 -15.12 -3.30
N ARG A 172 -4.50 -14.60 -2.17
CA ARG A 172 -4.54 -13.17 -1.81
C ARG A 172 -3.78 -12.31 -2.85
N ILE A 173 -2.61 -12.77 -3.31
CA ILE A 173 -1.86 -12.10 -4.39
C ILE A 173 -2.63 -12.13 -5.71
N VAL A 174 -3.17 -13.29 -6.10
CA VAL A 174 -3.95 -13.47 -7.33
C VAL A 174 -5.19 -12.54 -7.34
N ARG A 175 -5.84 -12.39 -6.18
CA ARG A 175 -6.98 -11.50 -5.95
C ARG A 175 -6.63 -10.03 -6.08
N VAL A 176 -5.61 -9.56 -5.36
CA VAL A 176 -5.23 -8.14 -5.34
C VAL A 176 -4.74 -7.66 -6.72
N LEU A 177 -4.11 -8.55 -7.49
CA LEU A 177 -3.69 -8.33 -8.87
C LEU A 177 -4.82 -8.51 -9.89
N SER A 178 -6.02 -8.91 -9.47
CA SER A 178 -7.16 -9.22 -10.35
C SER A 178 -6.79 -10.22 -11.46
N ILE A 179 -5.97 -11.22 -11.14
CA ILE A 179 -5.62 -12.35 -12.01
C ILE A 179 -6.72 -13.41 -11.95
N GLY A 180 -7.33 -13.60 -10.77
CA GLY A 180 -8.39 -14.57 -10.53
C GLY A 180 -9.38 -14.07 -9.48
N TYR A 181 -10.42 -14.86 -9.22
CA TYR A 181 -11.48 -14.55 -8.26
C TYR A 181 -12.16 -13.18 -8.49
N ILE A 182 -12.24 -12.76 -9.76
CA ILE A 182 -12.81 -11.45 -10.14
C ILE A 182 -14.30 -11.38 -9.80
N GLY A 183 -15.04 -12.48 -10.01
CA GLY A 183 -16.45 -12.59 -9.62
C GLY A 183 -16.65 -12.35 -8.12
N SER A 184 -15.98 -13.13 -7.26
CA SER A 184 -16.04 -12.94 -5.80
C SER A 184 -15.61 -11.53 -5.37
N ASN A 185 -14.54 -10.96 -5.95
CA ASN A 185 -14.15 -9.58 -5.66
C ASN A 185 -15.24 -8.56 -6.05
N ASN A 186 -15.94 -8.79 -7.16
CA ASN A 186 -17.03 -7.94 -7.61
C ASN A 186 -18.29 -8.11 -6.73
N ASP A 187 -18.57 -9.32 -6.26
CA ASP A 187 -19.69 -9.60 -5.35
C ASP A 187 -19.45 -8.93 -3.99
N ALA A 188 -18.23 -9.02 -3.46
CA ALA A 188 -17.83 -8.29 -2.26
C ALA A 188 -17.91 -6.77 -2.46
N ALA A 189 -17.47 -6.26 -3.63
CA ALA A 189 -17.61 -4.86 -3.96
C ALA A 189 -19.09 -4.43 -4.08
N ALA A 190 -19.97 -5.28 -4.58
CA ALA A 190 -21.41 -5.04 -4.65
C ALA A 190 -22.05 -5.00 -3.26
N ALA A 191 -21.61 -5.86 -2.33
CA ALA A 191 -22.00 -5.78 -0.92
C ALA A 191 -21.55 -4.46 -0.26
N GLU A 192 -20.47 -3.83 -0.74
CA GLU A 192 -20.04 -2.48 -0.35
C GLU A 192 -20.74 -1.35 -1.15
N GLY A 193 -21.77 -1.66 -1.95
CA GLY A 193 -22.55 -0.69 -2.73
C GLY A 193 -21.93 -0.28 -4.07
N ARG A 194 -20.91 -0.99 -4.56
CA ARG A 194 -20.26 -0.69 -5.85
C ARG A 194 -20.89 -1.50 -6.98
N PRO A 195 -21.39 -0.87 -8.06
CA PRO A 195 -21.95 -1.62 -9.18
C PRO A 195 -20.91 -2.57 -9.81
N PRO A 196 -21.25 -3.83 -10.12
CA PRO A 196 -20.29 -4.82 -10.64
C PRO A 196 -19.55 -4.37 -11.91
N TRP A 197 -20.22 -3.62 -12.80
CA TRP A 197 -19.61 -3.11 -14.02
C TRP A 197 -18.50 -2.08 -13.75
N VAL A 198 -18.63 -1.27 -12.69
CA VAL A 198 -17.59 -0.31 -12.27
C VAL A 198 -16.37 -1.08 -11.76
N SER A 199 -16.58 -2.13 -10.97
CA SER A 199 -15.50 -3.01 -10.49
C SER A 199 -14.77 -3.67 -11.65
N MET A 200 -15.50 -4.12 -12.68
CA MET A 200 -14.90 -4.70 -13.90
C MET A 200 -14.09 -3.67 -14.69
N LEU A 201 -14.57 -2.43 -14.83
CA LEU A 201 -13.77 -1.35 -15.43
C LEU A 201 -12.47 -1.10 -14.66
N GLY A 202 -12.51 -1.16 -13.33
CA GLY A 202 -11.31 -1.06 -12.49
C GLY A 202 -10.31 -2.19 -12.73
N VAL A 203 -10.78 -3.41 -13.00
CA VAL A 203 -9.92 -4.54 -13.40
C VAL A 203 -9.26 -4.27 -14.74
N ILE A 204 -10.04 -3.89 -15.76
CA ILE A 204 -9.52 -3.58 -17.10
C ILE A 204 -8.50 -2.44 -17.04
N GLN A 205 -8.82 -1.36 -16.33
CA GLN A 205 -7.93 -0.22 -16.10
C GLN A 205 -6.60 -0.67 -15.52
N PHE A 206 -6.62 -1.51 -14.47
CA PHE A 206 -5.40 -1.97 -13.82
C PHE A 206 -4.50 -2.78 -14.77
N TRP A 207 -5.08 -3.67 -15.57
CA TRP A 207 -4.30 -4.44 -16.54
C TRP A 207 -3.70 -3.56 -17.64
N LEU A 208 -4.45 -2.58 -18.15
CA LEU A 208 -3.92 -1.60 -19.10
C LEU A 208 -2.78 -0.76 -18.50
N LEU A 209 -2.93 -0.33 -17.25
CA LEU A 209 -1.87 0.36 -16.51
C LEU A 209 -0.64 -0.54 -16.32
N GLY A 210 -0.83 -1.81 -15.95
CA GLY A 210 0.26 -2.77 -15.77
C GLY A 210 1.06 -2.99 -17.05
N LEU A 211 0.38 -3.17 -18.19
CA LEU A 211 1.03 -3.31 -19.50
C LEU A 211 1.80 -2.04 -19.87
N GLY A 212 1.19 -0.86 -19.74
CA GLY A 212 1.87 0.42 -20.00
C GLY A 212 3.08 0.62 -19.09
N ALA A 213 2.93 0.31 -17.79
CA ALA A 213 3.98 0.45 -16.79
C ALA A 213 5.17 -0.45 -17.09
N MET A 214 4.95 -1.66 -17.62
CA MET A 214 6.02 -2.57 -18.03
C MET A 214 6.90 -1.97 -19.14
N PHE A 215 6.31 -1.23 -20.09
CA PHE A 215 7.08 -0.53 -21.11
C PHE A 215 7.80 0.70 -20.55
N GLY A 216 7.11 1.50 -19.73
CA GLY A 216 7.71 2.70 -19.12
C GLY A 216 8.84 2.39 -18.14
N TYR A 217 8.75 1.28 -17.39
CA TYR A 217 9.79 0.83 -16.47
C TYR A 217 11.14 0.66 -17.17
N ARG A 218 11.15 0.13 -18.39
CA ARG A 218 12.37 -0.05 -19.18
C ARG A 218 12.98 1.28 -19.68
N ARG A 219 12.22 2.37 -19.65
CA ARG A 219 12.64 3.70 -20.11
C ARG A 219 13.24 4.56 -19.01
N VAL A 220 12.91 4.28 -17.76
CA VAL A 220 13.52 4.96 -16.63
C VAL A 220 14.97 4.48 -16.49
N GLN A 221 15.90 5.37 -16.82
CA GLN A 221 17.33 5.06 -16.86
C GLN A 221 17.91 4.85 -15.46
N GLN A 222 17.48 5.69 -14.51
CA GLN A 222 18.07 5.73 -13.19
C GLN A 222 17.40 4.69 -12.28
N ARG A 223 18.21 3.78 -11.72
CA ARG A 223 17.72 2.65 -10.91
C ARG A 223 16.91 3.10 -9.70
N ILE A 224 17.30 4.18 -9.04
CA ILE A 224 16.60 4.70 -7.86
C ILE A 224 15.21 5.20 -8.22
N ASP A 225 15.03 5.89 -9.35
CA ASP A 225 13.70 6.35 -9.78
C ASP A 225 12.78 5.17 -10.09
N ARG A 226 13.32 4.12 -10.72
CA ARG A 226 12.58 2.86 -10.92
C ARG A 226 12.12 2.26 -9.59
N LEU A 227 13.00 2.26 -8.59
CA LEU A 227 12.67 1.76 -7.26
C LEU A 227 11.58 2.62 -6.60
N ILE A 228 11.73 3.95 -6.59
CA ILE A 228 10.72 4.88 -6.05
C ILE A 228 9.34 4.62 -6.68
N LEU A 229 9.28 4.44 -8.00
CA LEU A 229 8.02 4.24 -8.72
C LEU A 229 7.42 2.84 -8.53
N ILE A 230 8.21 1.80 -8.23
CA ILE A 230 7.69 0.43 -8.12
C ILE A 230 7.57 -0.08 -6.68
N VAL A 231 8.21 0.57 -5.71
CA VAL A 231 8.39 0.03 -4.34
C VAL A 231 7.07 -0.24 -3.61
N MET A 232 6.00 0.49 -3.92
CA MET A 232 4.69 0.24 -3.32
C MET A 232 4.05 -1.06 -3.82
N LEU A 233 4.45 -1.58 -4.99
CA LEU A 233 3.93 -2.85 -5.51
C LEU A 233 4.28 -4.04 -4.59
N PRO A 234 5.56 -4.35 -4.27
CA PRO A 234 5.85 -5.42 -3.32
C PRO A 234 5.28 -5.16 -1.92
N VAL A 235 5.16 -3.89 -1.49
CA VAL A 235 4.51 -3.55 -0.21
C VAL A 235 3.04 -3.98 -0.20
N ILE A 236 2.25 -3.65 -1.23
CA ILE A 236 0.84 -4.05 -1.25
C ILE A 236 0.68 -5.56 -1.40
N LEU A 237 1.65 -6.27 -1.99
CA LEU A 237 1.63 -7.73 -2.05
C LEU A 237 1.87 -8.33 -0.65
N LEU A 238 2.83 -7.78 0.10
CA LEU A 238 3.07 -8.18 1.50
C LEU A 238 1.84 -7.90 2.37
N VAL A 239 1.24 -6.71 2.25
CA VAL A 239 0.02 -6.34 2.98
C VAL A 239 -1.13 -7.27 2.58
N ALA A 240 -1.31 -7.56 1.30
CA ALA A 240 -2.35 -8.45 0.82
C ALA A 240 -2.20 -9.86 1.40
N MET A 241 -0.97 -10.37 1.52
CA MET A 241 -0.73 -11.67 2.15
C MET A 241 -1.14 -11.70 3.60
N VAL A 242 -1.02 -10.61 4.36
CA VAL A 242 -1.28 -10.58 5.82
C VAL A 242 -2.73 -10.23 6.15
N ALA A 243 -3.29 -9.22 5.49
CA ALA A 243 -4.48 -8.52 5.95
C ALA A 243 -5.73 -8.83 5.11
N ASN A 244 -5.73 -8.44 3.85
CA ASN A 244 -6.93 -8.51 3.00
C ASN A 244 -6.53 -8.40 1.52
N ALA A 245 -7.26 -9.07 0.63
CA ALA A 245 -6.97 -9.16 -0.79
C ALA A 245 -7.91 -8.38 -1.71
N TYR A 246 -8.79 -7.53 -1.17
CA TYR A 246 -9.67 -6.74 -2.02
C TYR A 246 -8.92 -5.73 -2.90
N VAL A 247 -9.48 -5.50 -4.09
CA VAL A 247 -8.92 -4.65 -5.14
C VAL A 247 -8.56 -3.24 -4.65
N ARG A 248 -9.30 -2.69 -3.69
CA ARG A 248 -9.02 -1.36 -3.10
C ARG A 248 -7.66 -1.25 -2.40
N PHE A 249 -7.07 -2.36 -1.95
CA PHE A 249 -5.81 -2.33 -1.20
C PHE A 249 -4.59 -2.07 -2.10
N ARG A 250 -4.71 -2.23 -3.43
CA ARG A 250 -3.61 -1.98 -4.37
C ARG A 250 -3.41 -0.51 -4.73
N LEU A 251 -4.34 0.39 -4.35
CA LEU A 251 -4.32 1.82 -4.66
C LEU A 251 -2.95 2.50 -4.47
N PRO A 252 -2.18 2.28 -3.39
CA PRO A 252 -0.87 2.90 -3.23
C PRO A 252 0.14 2.52 -4.31
N ALA A 253 0.07 1.30 -4.84
CA ALA A 253 0.95 0.86 -5.92
C ALA A 253 0.55 1.45 -7.28
N GLU A 254 -0.75 1.71 -7.50
CA GLU A 254 -1.24 2.26 -8.77
C GLU A 254 -0.65 3.63 -9.09
N VAL A 255 -0.35 4.46 -8.09
CA VAL A 255 0.28 5.77 -8.27
C VAL A 255 1.56 5.67 -9.13
N GLY A 256 2.47 4.78 -8.72
CA GLY A 256 3.73 4.58 -9.43
C GLY A 256 3.53 3.89 -10.78
N LEU A 257 2.60 2.94 -10.87
CA LEU A 257 2.23 2.29 -12.12
C LEU A 257 1.65 3.28 -13.14
N ILE A 258 0.86 4.26 -12.72
CA ILE A 258 0.31 5.32 -13.59
C ILE A 258 1.43 6.18 -14.16
N VAL A 259 2.41 6.58 -13.34
CA VAL A 259 3.57 7.34 -13.82
C VAL A 259 4.41 6.52 -14.80
N LEU A 260 4.64 5.24 -14.52
CA LEU A 260 5.33 4.36 -15.46
C LEU A 260 4.53 4.16 -16.74
N ALA A 261 3.22 3.96 -16.66
CA ALA A 261 2.36 3.77 -17.82
C ALA A 261 2.34 5.00 -18.73
N SER A 262 2.32 6.21 -18.16
CA SER A 262 2.39 7.46 -18.94
C SER A 262 3.72 7.59 -19.69
N LEU A 263 4.85 7.24 -19.06
CA LEU A 263 6.16 7.21 -19.73
C LEU A 263 6.21 6.18 -20.87
N GLY A 264 5.57 5.02 -20.68
CA GLY A 264 5.41 4.00 -21.72
C GLY A 264 4.61 4.54 -22.91
N PHE A 265 3.47 5.17 -22.64
CA PHE A 265 2.58 5.74 -23.64
C PHE A 265 3.26 6.87 -24.45
N ILE A 266 3.90 7.84 -23.78
CA ILE A 266 4.61 8.95 -24.42
C ILE A 266 5.63 8.42 -25.44
N HIS A 267 6.37 7.37 -25.08
CA HIS A 267 7.35 6.80 -26.00
C HIS A 267 6.72 6.10 -27.20
N ILE A 268 5.66 5.31 -27.00
CA ILE A 268 4.97 4.63 -28.10
C ILE A 268 4.43 5.66 -29.12
N VAL A 269 3.83 6.75 -28.62
CA VAL A 269 3.34 7.85 -29.45
C VAL A 269 4.49 8.59 -30.14
N GLY A 270 5.60 8.83 -29.43
CA GLY A 270 6.79 9.46 -29.98
C GLY A 270 7.44 8.67 -31.13
N LEU A 271 7.44 7.33 -31.06
CA LEU A 271 7.93 6.47 -32.14
C LEU A 271 7.05 6.56 -33.40
N ARG A 272 5.72 6.64 -33.24
CA ARG A 272 4.79 6.78 -34.37
C ARG A 272 5.01 8.08 -35.13
N ARG A 273 5.12 9.21 -34.42
CA ARG A 273 5.40 10.52 -35.03
C ARG A 273 6.72 10.55 -35.81
N ARG A 274 7.77 9.89 -35.32
CA ARG A 274 9.06 9.83 -36.04
C ARG A 274 8.98 9.02 -37.33
N ARG A 275 8.17 7.95 -37.36
CA ARG A 275 7.94 7.14 -38.57
C ARG A 275 7.14 7.90 -39.63
N GLU A 276 6.07 8.59 -39.22
CA GLU A 276 5.23 9.39 -40.14
C GLU A 276 6.01 10.52 -40.81
N VAL A 277 6.90 11.19 -40.08
CA VAL A 277 7.79 12.23 -40.65
C VAL A 277 8.78 11.62 -41.65
N SER A 278 9.34 10.44 -41.36
CA SER A 278 10.28 9.76 -42.26
C SER A 278 9.61 9.29 -43.57
N SER A 279 8.36 8.82 -43.51
CA SER A 279 7.60 8.38 -44.69
C SER A 279 7.03 9.53 -45.51
N ALA A 280 6.91 10.74 -44.95
CA ALA A 280 6.47 11.93 -45.67
C ALA A 280 7.64 12.69 -46.35
N SER A 281 8.88 12.32 -46.04
CA SER A 281 10.11 12.86 -46.65
C SER A 281 10.70 11.97 -47.75
N GLU A 282 10.09 10.81 -48.01
CA GLU A 282 10.34 9.93 -49.16
C GLU A 282 9.29 10.17 -50.25
#